data_AF-A0A2C9CV95-F1
#
_entry.id   AF-A0A2C9CV95-F1
#
_cell.length_a   1.000
_cell.length_b   1.000
_cell.length_c   1.000
_cell.angle_alpha   90.00
_cell.angle_beta   90.00
_cell.angle_gamma   90.00
#
_symmetry.space_group_name_H-M   'P 1'
#
loop_
_entity.id
_entity.type
_entity.pdbx_description
1 polymer ?
#
loop_
_entity_poly.entity_id
_entity_poly.type
_entity_poly.pdbx_seq_one_letter_code
_entity_poly.pdbx_strand_id
1 'polypeptide(L)'
;MAIKNIPSNNPEYRRRKKVQKEFEQLLLDDGHGTLFHTPPVKPKARQSLARDKLILDAIKYNLSVPQSMRDEVNRPPDENPKVPDEDDGKAPW
;
A
#
# COMPACT_ATOMS: atom_id res chain seq x y z
N MET A 1 -5.60 42.51 9.62
CA MET A 1 -4.55 41.92 8.76
C MET A 1 -5.10 40.65 8.15
N ALA A 2 -5.34 40.62 6.84
CA ALA A 2 -5.88 39.43 6.17
C ALA A 2 -4.75 38.43 5.94
N ILE A 3 -4.82 37.27 6.60
CA ILE A 3 -3.93 36.14 6.35
C ILE A 3 -4.27 35.65 4.94
N LYS A 4 -3.51 36.11 3.96
CA LYS A 4 -3.61 35.61 2.59
C LYS A 4 -3.15 34.16 2.62
N ASN A 5 -4.11 33.23 2.49
CA ASN A 5 -3.84 31.83 2.17
C ASN A 5 -3.20 31.80 0.78
N ILE A 6 -1.88 31.99 0.71
CA ILE A 6 -1.13 31.81 -0.53
C ILE A 6 -1.10 30.29 -0.74
N PRO A 7 -1.86 29.74 -1.71
CA PRO A 7 -1.74 28.33 -2.00
C PRO A 7 -0.30 28.11 -2.45
N SER A 8 0.42 27.23 -1.75
CA SER A 8 1.78 26.88 -2.14
C SER A 8 1.78 26.48 -3.61
N ASN A 9 2.48 27.25 -4.45
CA ASN A 9 2.64 26.95 -5.89
C ASN A 9 3.59 25.76 -6.11
N ASN A 10 3.97 25.04 -5.05
CA ASN A 10 4.79 23.86 -5.15
C ASN A 10 3.93 22.65 -5.57
N PRO A 11 4.11 22.12 -6.79
CA PRO A 11 3.34 20.97 -7.27
C PRO A 11 3.52 19.72 -6.39
N GLU A 12 4.69 19.54 -5.78
CA GLU A 12 4.96 18.42 -4.87
C GLU A 12 4.18 18.55 -3.56
N TYR A 13 4.02 19.77 -3.04
CA TYR A 13 3.20 20.00 -1.84
C TYR A 13 1.72 19.65 -2.10
N ARG A 14 1.20 20.03 -3.28
CA ARG A 14 -0.18 19.71 -3.67
C ARG A 14 -0.39 18.20 -3.85
N ARG A 15 0.58 17.51 -4.46
CA ARG A 15 0.59 16.04 -4.59
C ARG A 15 0.61 15.36 -3.22
N ARG A 16 1.53 15.75 -2.34
CA ARG A 16 1.60 15.23 -0.97
C ARG A 16 0.27 15.40 -0.22
N LYS A 17 -0.36 16.59 -0.31
CA LYS A 17 -1.65 16.84 0.33
C LYS A 17 -2.78 15.99 -0.24
N LYS A 18 -2.77 15.74 -1.55
CA LYS A 18 -3.73 14.84 -2.20
C LYS A 18 -3.55 13.40 -1.71
N VAL A 19 -2.31 12.88 -1.73
CA VAL A 19 -1.96 11.55 -1.23
C VAL A 19 -2.33 11.41 0.24
N GLN A 20 -2.04 12.42 1.06
CA GLN A 20 -2.43 12.44 2.47
C GLN A 20 -3.93 12.26 2.65
N LYS A 21 -4.75 13.03 1.92
CA LYS A 21 -6.21 12.95 2.02
C LYS A 21 -6.75 11.59 1.56
N GLU A 22 -6.24 11.09 0.44
CA GLU A 22 -6.67 9.79 -0.10
C GLU A 22 -6.26 8.64 0.83
N PHE A 23 -5.07 8.71 1.42
CA PHE A 23 -4.57 7.71 2.35
C PHE A 23 -5.32 7.72 3.69
N GLU A 24 -5.63 8.91 4.23
CA GLU A 24 -6.46 9.03 5.44
C GLU A 24 -7.86 8.43 5.22
N GLN A 25 -8.46 8.65 4.03
CA GLN A 25 -9.74 8.01 3.70
C GLN A 25 -9.60 6.49 3.62
N LEU A 26 -8.54 5.98 2.98
CA LEU A 26 -8.27 4.55 2.90
C LEU A 26 -8.16 3.92 4.31
N LEU A 27 -7.46 4.59 5.23
CA LEU A 27 -7.33 4.14 6.62
C LEU A 27 -8.69 4.04 7.30
N LEU A 28 -9.53 5.06 7.14
CA LEU A 28 -10.88 5.08 7.72
C LEU A 28 -11.75 3.95 7.16
N ASP A 29 -11.68 3.71 5.85
CA ASP A 29 -12.43 2.66 5.17
C ASP A 29 -11.99 1.26 5.63
N ASP A 30 -10.71 1.06 5.93
CA ASP A 30 -10.15 -0.18 6.52
C ASP A 30 -10.42 -0.30 8.03
N GLY A 31 -11.02 0.73 8.66
CA GLY A 31 -11.34 0.76 10.09
C GLY A 31 -10.16 1.18 10.99
N HIS A 32 -9.06 1.66 10.42
CA HIS A 32 -7.95 2.19 11.20
C HIS A 32 -8.33 3.53 11.86
N GLY A 33 -8.25 3.58 13.20
CA GLY A 33 -8.55 4.78 13.99
C GLY A 33 -10.04 5.02 14.27
N THR A 34 -10.92 4.10 13.88
CA THR A 34 -12.35 4.15 14.22
C THR A 34 -12.67 3.13 15.32
N LEU A 35 -13.58 3.48 16.25
CA LEU A 35 -14.07 2.54 17.27
C LEU A 35 -15.00 1.46 16.69
N PHE A 36 -15.55 1.71 15.51
CA PHE A 36 -16.51 0.85 14.84
C PHE A 36 -15.89 0.34 13.54
N HIS A 37 -15.48 -0.92 13.54
CA HIS A 37 -14.95 -1.57 12.33
C HIS A 37 -16.09 -1.77 11.32
N THR A 38 -15.91 -1.21 10.12
CA THR A 38 -16.67 -1.63 8.96
C THR A 38 -16.10 -2.98 8.49
N PRO A 39 -16.95 -3.98 8.18
CA PRO A 39 -16.46 -5.27 7.71
C PRO A 39 -15.65 -5.09 6.42
N PRO A 40 -14.51 -5.78 6.26
CA PRO A 40 -13.63 -5.61 5.12
C PRO A 40 -14.38 -6.02 3.85
N VAL A 41 -14.75 -5.04 3.03
CA VAL A 41 -15.31 -5.28 1.71
C VAL A 41 -14.14 -5.74 0.84
N LYS A 42 -14.10 -7.04 0.50
CA LYS A 42 -13.05 -7.59 -0.37
C LYS A 42 -12.92 -6.72 -1.63
N PRO A 43 -11.81 -5.98 -1.79
CA PRO A 43 -11.68 -5.08 -2.92
C PRO A 43 -11.56 -5.90 -4.20
N LYS A 44 -12.11 -5.37 -5.30
CA LYS A 44 -11.88 -5.95 -6.63
C LYS A 44 -10.38 -5.85 -6.96
N ALA A 45 -9.81 -6.78 -7.74
CA ALA A 45 -8.38 -6.78 -8.08
C ALA A 45 -7.84 -5.47 -8.70
N ARG A 46 -8.70 -4.65 -9.32
CA ARG A 46 -8.32 -3.30 -9.79
C ARG A 46 -8.17 -2.29 -8.65
N GLN A 47 -8.96 -2.42 -7.59
CA GLN A 47 -8.90 -1.56 -6.42
C GLN A 47 -7.68 -1.89 -5.54
N SER A 48 -7.24 -3.15 -5.51
CA SER A 48 -6.00 -3.52 -4.78
C SER A 48 -4.77 -2.85 -5.39
N LEU A 49 -4.61 -2.86 -6.72
CA LEU A 49 -3.49 -2.18 -7.38
C LEU A 49 -3.45 -0.67 -7.13
N ALA A 50 -4.62 -0.03 -7.03
CA ALA A 50 -4.72 1.39 -6.70
C ALA A 50 -4.39 1.66 -5.22
N ARG A 51 -4.85 0.78 -4.31
CA ARG A 51 -4.52 0.77 -2.88
C ARG A 51 -3.00 0.64 -2.68
N ASP A 52 -2.36 -0.32 -3.35
CA ASP A 52 -0.92 -0.58 -3.23
C ASP A 52 -0.08 0.63 -3.65
N LYS A 53 -0.43 1.24 -4.79
CA LYS A 53 0.23 2.47 -5.26
C LYS A 53 0.09 3.61 -4.25
N LEU A 54 -1.10 3.78 -3.68
CA LEU A 54 -1.35 4.83 -2.69
C LEU A 54 -0.54 4.61 -1.41
N ILE A 55 -0.40 3.36 -0.96
CA ILE A 55 0.45 3.00 0.19
C ILE A 55 1.91 3.32 -0.10
N LEU A 56 2.42 2.96 -1.28
CA LEU A 56 3.80 3.28 -1.69
C LEU A 56 4.05 4.80 -1.75
N ASP A 57 3.10 5.58 -2.29
CA ASP A 57 3.20 7.05 -2.32
C ASP A 57 3.15 7.63 -0.89
N ALA A 58 2.33 7.07 0.00
CA ALA A 58 2.28 7.47 1.40
C ALA A 58 3.60 7.21 2.13
N ILE A 59 4.24 6.04 1.88
CA ILE A 59 5.57 5.72 2.39
C ILE A 59 6.60 6.73 1.86
N LYS A 60 6.57 7.02 0.55
CA LYS A 60 7.48 7.98 -0.09
C LYS A 60 7.41 9.37 0.52
N TYR A 61 6.21 9.83 0.90
CA TYR A 61 6.00 11.13 1.55
C TYR A 61 6.16 11.09 3.08
N ASN A 62 6.68 9.99 3.66
CA ASN A 62 6.84 9.78 5.10
C ASN A 62 5.54 9.99 5.90
N LEU A 63 4.42 9.52 5.36
CA LEU A 63 3.15 9.49 6.08
C LEU A 63 3.12 8.31 7.08
N SER A 64 2.27 8.43 8.11
CA SER A 64 2.10 7.39 9.13
C SER A 64 1.27 6.23 8.54
N VAL A 65 1.96 5.23 8.00
CA VAL A 65 1.36 4.04 7.37
C VAL A 65 1.44 2.87 8.37
N PRO A 66 0.32 2.19 8.69
CA PRO A 66 0.31 1.00 9.53
C PRO A 66 1.24 -0.09 9.01
N GLN A 67 1.88 -0.83 9.92
CA GLN A 67 2.83 -1.87 9.54
C GLN A 67 2.18 -2.98 8.70
N SER A 68 0.93 -3.35 9.01
CA SER A 68 0.15 -4.32 8.23
C SER A 68 0.07 -3.95 6.74
N MET A 69 -0.22 -2.69 6.43
CA MET A 69 -0.29 -2.20 5.05
C MET A 69 1.09 -2.16 4.39
N ARG A 70 2.16 -1.90 5.15
CA ARG A 70 3.54 -1.93 4.62
C ARG A 70 3.94 -3.34 4.24
N ASP A 71 3.59 -4.31 5.07
CA ASP A 71 3.91 -5.72 4.84
C ASP A 71 3.14 -6.29 3.64
N GLU A 72 1.94 -5.76 3.35
CA GLU A 72 1.17 -6.10 2.15
C GLU A 72 1.88 -5.68 0.85
N VAL A 73 2.35 -4.43 0.76
CA VAL A 73 3.03 -3.94 -0.46
C VAL A 73 4.49 -4.33 -0.56
N ASN A 74 5.12 -4.69 0.56
CA ASN A 74 6.53 -5.07 0.62
C ASN A 74 6.71 -6.58 0.84
N ARG A 75 5.67 -7.38 0.59
CA ARG A 75 5.74 -8.84 0.72
C ARG A 75 6.88 -9.34 -0.17
N PRO A 76 7.87 -10.07 0.38
CA PRO A 76 8.89 -10.73 -0.43
C PRO A 76 8.19 -11.56 -1.50
N PRO A 77 8.71 -11.62 -2.75
CA PRO A 77 8.17 -12.55 -3.73
C PRO A 77 8.13 -13.94 -3.08
N ASP A 78 6.96 -14.58 -3.11
CA ASP A 78 6.80 -15.93 -2.56
C ASP A 78 7.93 -16.79 -3.14
N GLU A 79 8.68 -17.47 -2.26
CA GLU A 79 9.80 -18.32 -2.67
C GLU A 79 9.29 -19.24 -3.78
N ASN A 80 9.85 -19.05 -4.97
CA ASN A 80 9.51 -19.82 -6.16
C ASN A 80 9.48 -21.29 -5.77
N PRO A 81 8.39 -22.05 -6.02
CA PRO A 81 8.29 -23.43 -5.58
C PRO A 81 9.54 -24.16 -6.08
N LYS A 82 10.29 -24.72 -5.14
CA LYS A 82 11.51 -25.48 -5.43
C LYS A 82 11.11 -26.53 -6.46
N VAL A 83 11.55 -26.32 -7.70
CA VAL A 83 11.39 -27.30 -8.78
C VAL A 83 11.99 -28.58 -8.20
N PRO A 84 11.23 -29.68 -8.09
CA PRO A 84 11.81 -30.94 -7.67
C PRO A 84 12.97 -31.22 -8.61
N ASP A 85 14.18 -31.42 -8.07
CA ASP A 85 15.29 -31.91 -8.88
C ASP A 85 14.76 -33.19 -9.53
N GLU A 86 14.64 -33.20 -10.87
CA GLU A 86 14.34 -34.42 -11.60
C GLU A 86 15.43 -35.40 -11.21
N ASP A 87 15.05 -36.37 -10.38
CA ASP A 87 15.84 -37.54 -10.02
C ASP A 87 15.99 -38.36 -11.31
N ASP A 88 16.93 -37.93 -12.16
CA ASP A 88 17.44 -38.69 -13.29
C ASP A 88 18.30 -39.83 -12.72
N GLY A 89 17.63 -40.71 -11.96
CA GLY A 89 18.12 -41.97 -11.44
C GLY A 89 18.37 -42.92 -12.60
N LYS A 90 19.42 -42.66 -13.38
CA LYS A 90 19.90 -43.55 -14.42
C LYS A 90 21.39 -43.86 -14.28
N ALA A 91 21.70 -44.58 -13.21
CA ALA A 91 22.59 -45.75 -13.22
C ALA A 91 22.38 -46.49 -11.88
N PRO A 92 22.19 -47.83 -11.84
CA PRO A 92 23.20 -48.76 -12.36
C PRO A 92 22.64 -50.06 -12.95
N TRP A 93 22.87 -50.29 -14.25
CA TRP A 93 23.18 -51.61 -14.84
C TRP A 93 23.75 -51.42 -16.25
#